data_AF-A0A2J0UA52-F1
#
_entry.id   AF-A0A2J0UA52-F1
#
_cell.length_a   1.000
_cell.length_b   1.000
_cell.length_c   1.000
_cell.angle_alpha   90.00
_cell.angle_beta   90.00
_cell.angle_gamma   90.00
#
_symmetry.space_group_name_H-M   'P 1'
#
loop_
_entity.id
_entity.type
_entity.pdbx_description
1 polymer ?
#
loop_
_entity_poly.entity_id
_entity_poly.type
_entity_poly.pdbx_seq_one_letter_code
_entity_poly.pdbx_strand_id
1 'polypeptide(L)'
;MGSNRAHNEVIAKKAADAEQMLHSILFGEVEAEDIRDDQILAVALNGEFCGSCDACYEAEFMFRQIHGLKRGLDKRVAASALTDWKRATATDQAMYALRIAEPARFERTRVEPSGRLYYLDQNILSLAQRDASLHRALLHAKGSGEVRFVHSPSHLEEIAKIEAEQDRETHVEFLEALSDEVSLQPNDGSDSIVLFHEPLRITLKRVMATIDASKAIEQTKLLGPDVQRFEFPEYLEESGFNRSRLNQSTGIFDALTDQEFAKLVALSAPASTSKDYFKGRWMHSEVRSIVYSLHNAMDVMGYKCDKSERKLRSSIHDVEHLIYASSCSVFVTRDGNLRHRAREIFDFMGRSISVLDDKELLASIQ
;
A
#
# COMPACT_ATOMS: atom_id res chain seq x y z
N MET A 1 -21.42 3.30 -33.52
CA MET A 1 -20.94 3.59 -32.15
C MET A 1 -21.93 3.20 -31.05
N GLY A 2 -23.24 3.01 -31.33
CA GLY A 2 -24.23 2.63 -30.28
C GLY A 2 -24.25 1.15 -29.86
N SER A 3 -23.94 0.18 -30.75
CA SER A 3 -24.03 -1.25 -30.39
C SER A 3 -22.91 -1.74 -29.47
N ASN A 4 -21.72 -1.13 -29.55
CA ASN A 4 -20.57 -1.54 -28.74
C ASN A 4 -20.69 -1.10 -27.26
N ARG A 5 -21.39 0.02 -27.01
CA ARG A 5 -21.62 0.52 -25.66
C ARG A 5 -22.66 -0.30 -24.90
N ALA A 6 -23.79 -0.61 -25.54
CA ALA A 6 -24.82 -1.47 -24.95
C ALA A 6 -24.29 -2.89 -24.70
N HIS A 7 -23.45 -3.42 -25.61
CA HIS A 7 -22.76 -4.69 -25.41
C HIS A 7 -21.86 -4.65 -24.16
N ASN A 8 -20.99 -3.65 -24.05
CA ASN A 8 -20.09 -3.51 -22.90
C ASN A 8 -20.84 -3.36 -21.57
N GLU A 9 -21.93 -2.58 -21.52
CA GLU A 9 -22.72 -2.39 -20.29
C GLU A 9 -23.41 -3.69 -19.83
N VAL A 10 -23.97 -4.47 -20.77
CA VAL A 10 -24.60 -5.76 -20.45
C VAL A 10 -23.57 -6.79 -20.00
N ILE A 11 -22.44 -6.90 -20.70
CA ILE A 11 -21.38 -7.86 -20.37
C ILE A 11 -20.68 -7.47 -19.05
N ALA A 12 -20.45 -6.18 -18.78
CA ALA A 12 -19.89 -5.73 -17.51
C ALA A 12 -20.77 -6.12 -16.32
N LYS A 13 -22.09 -6.02 -16.46
CA LYS A 13 -23.02 -6.50 -15.43
C LYS A 13 -22.87 -8.01 -15.22
N LYS A 14 -22.81 -8.80 -16.30
CA LYS A 14 -22.58 -10.26 -16.20
C LYS A 14 -21.24 -10.59 -15.54
N ALA A 15 -20.18 -9.83 -15.84
CA ALA A 15 -18.87 -10.00 -15.22
C ALA A 15 -18.93 -9.77 -13.70
N ALA A 16 -19.58 -8.69 -13.26
CA ALA A 16 -19.77 -8.39 -11.85
C ALA A 16 -20.61 -9.46 -11.12
N ASP A 17 -21.71 -9.92 -11.74
CA ASP A 17 -22.55 -10.98 -11.19
C ASP A 17 -21.75 -12.31 -11.05
N ALA A 18 -20.91 -12.62 -12.04
CA ALA A 18 -20.05 -13.81 -12.03
C ALA A 18 -18.94 -13.71 -10.97
N GLU A 19 -18.34 -12.52 -10.80
CA GLU A 19 -17.35 -12.28 -9.75
C GLU A 19 -17.96 -12.47 -8.35
N GLN A 20 -19.15 -11.91 -8.11
CA GLN A 20 -19.87 -12.09 -6.84
C GLN A 20 -20.18 -13.56 -6.57
N MET A 21 -20.60 -14.30 -7.61
CA MET A 21 -20.86 -15.72 -7.51
C MET A 21 -19.58 -16.51 -7.20
N LEU A 22 -18.49 -16.25 -7.91
CA LEU A 22 -17.19 -16.88 -7.65
C LEU A 22 -16.72 -16.63 -6.21
N HIS A 23 -16.84 -15.38 -5.73
CA HIS A 23 -16.53 -15.02 -4.35
C HIS A 23 -17.36 -15.84 -3.36
N SER A 24 -18.68 -15.93 -3.57
CA SER A 24 -19.59 -16.70 -2.71
C SER A 24 -19.19 -18.18 -2.62
N ILE A 25 -18.75 -18.78 -3.74
CA ILE A 25 -18.27 -20.17 -3.79
C ILE A 25 -16.95 -20.35 -3.04
N LEU A 26 -16.00 -19.44 -3.27
CA LEU A 26 -14.67 -19.48 -2.64
C LEU A 26 -14.78 -19.40 -1.11
N PHE A 27 -15.70 -18.58 -0.60
CA PHE A 27 -15.89 -18.38 0.85
C PHE A 27 -16.98 -19.25 1.47
N GLY A 28 -17.50 -20.24 0.75
CA GLY A 28 -18.41 -21.26 1.29
C GLY A 28 -19.81 -20.74 1.63
N GLU A 29 -20.22 -19.63 1.02
CA GLU A 29 -21.61 -19.14 1.09
C GLU A 29 -22.53 -19.95 0.17
N VAL A 30 -21.97 -20.53 -0.90
CA VAL A 30 -22.65 -21.36 -1.90
C VAL A 30 -21.73 -22.50 -2.32
N GLU A 31 -22.26 -23.70 -2.53
CA GLU A 31 -21.50 -24.81 -3.10
C GLU A 31 -21.47 -24.74 -4.63
N ALA A 32 -20.33 -25.10 -5.25
CA ALA A 32 -20.15 -24.98 -6.69
C ALA A 32 -21.12 -25.87 -7.48
N GLU A 33 -21.49 -27.01 -6.90
CA GLU A 33 -22.41 -28.00 -7.44
C GLU A 33 -23.84 -27.46 -7.58
N ASP A 34 -24.23 -26.52 -6.70
CA ASP A 34 -25.57 -25.91 -6.66
C ASP A 34 -25.77 -24.84 -7.74
N ILE A 35 -24.68 -24.39 -8.39
CA ILE A 35 -24.76 -23.44 -9.49
C ILE A 35 -25.32 -24.14 -10.73
N ARG A 36 -26.41 -23.59 -11.27
CA ARG A 36 -27.09 -24.21 -12.41
C ARG A 36 -26.25 -24.09 -13.68
N ASP A 37 -26.23 -25.14 -14.47
CA ASP A 37 -25.43 -25.21 -15.70
C ASP A 37 -25.86 -24.16 -16.73
N ASP A 38 -27.13 -23.77 -16.79
CA ASP A 38 -27.62 -22.68 -17.64
C ASP A 38 -27.02 -21.30 -17.28
N GLN A 39 -26.61 -21.12 -16.02
CA GLN A 39 -25.91 -19.91 -15.56
C GLN A 39 -24.44 -19.89 -15.97
N ILE A 40 -23.83 -21.06 -16.25
CA ILE A 40 -22.42 -21.23 -16.61
C ILE A 40 -22.24 -21.43 -18.13
N LEU A 41 -23.14 -22.17 -18.80
CA LEU A 41 -23.04 -22.57 -20.20
C LEU A 41 -23.60 -21.55 -21.20
N ALA A 42 -24.32 -20.52 -20.75
CA ALA A 42 -24.67 -19.39 -21.61
C ALA A 42 -23.44 -18.63 -22.14
N VAL A 43 -22.28 -18.82 -21.50
CA VAL A 43 -21.06 -18.04 -21.62
C VAL A 43 -20.06 -18.67 -22.59
N ALA A 44 -19.89 -20.00 -22.57
CA ALA A 44 -18.79 -20.63 -23.28
C ALA A 44 -19.09 -20.99 -24.76
N LEU A 45 -20.34 -21.00 -25.21
CA LEU A 45 -20.71 -21.71 -26.45
C LEU A 45 -21.49 -20.91 -27.51
N ASN A 46 -21.99 -19.70 -27.21
CA ASN A 46 -22.91 -18.98 -28.11
C ASN A 46 -22.34 -17.70 -28.77
N GLY A 47 -21.03 -17.44 -28.67
CA GLY A 47 -20.44 -16.23 -29.25
C GLY A 47 -20.89 -14.92 -28.58
N GLU A 48 -21.32 -14.98 -27.32
CA GLU A 48 -21.71 -13.79 -26.53
C GLU A 48 -20.51 -12.89 -26.21
N PHE A 49 -19.28 -13.42 -26.18
CA PHE A 49 -18.08 -12.63 -25.92
C PHE A 49 -17.39 -12.22 -27.22
N CYS A 50 -17.14 -10.93 -27.38
CA CYS A 50 -16.54 -10.38 -28.60
C CYS A 50 -15.03 -10.62 -28.71
N GLY A 51 -14.38 -11.20 -27.69
CA GLY A 51 -12.93 -11.44 -27.65
C GLY A 51 -12.07 -10.18 -27.82
N SER A 52 -12.66 -8.99 -27.67
CA SER A 52 -12.03 -7.72 -28.01
C SER A 52 -12.37 -6.58 -27.06
N CYS A 53 -13.02 -6.88 -25.91
CA CYS A 53 -13.23 -5.93 -24.84
C CYS A 53 -12.96 -6.54 -23.46
N ASP A 54 -12.54 -5.69 -22.53
CA ASP A 54 -12.09 -6.08 -21.18
C ASP A 54 -13.20 -6.80 -20.40
N ALA A 55 -14.44 -6.30 -20.48
CA ALA A 55 -15.58 -6.91 -19.80
C ALA A 55 -15.84 -8.36 -20.26
N CYS A 56 -15.60 -8.66 -21.54
CA CYS A 56 -15.73 -10.02 -22.06
C CYS A 56 -14.65 -10.95 -21.50
N TYR A 57 -13.40 -10.48 -21.45
CA TYR A 57 -12.30 -11.25 -20.89
C TYR A 57 -12.49 -11.49 -19.38
N GLU A 58 -12.96 -10.50 -18.65
CA GLU A 58 -13.26 -10.60 -17.23
C GLU A 58 -14.38 -11.61 -16.96
N ALA A 59 -15.51 -11.50 -17.65
CA ALA A 59 -16.59 -12.46 -17.53
C ALA A 59 -16.12 -13.89 -17.88
N GLU A 60 -15.43 -14.05 -19.01
CA GLU A 60 -14.92 -15.36 -19.44
C GLU A 60 -13.98 -15.97 -18.38
N PHE A 61 -13.08 -15.18 -17.80
CA PHE A 61 -12.22 -15.62 -16.71
C PHE A 61 -13.03 -16.12 -15.51
N MET A 62 -13.99 -15.32 -15.01
CA MET A 62 -14.79 -15.68 -13.83
C MET A 62 -15.56 -16.99 -14.04
N PHE A 63 -16.24 -17.12 -15.18
CA PHE A 63 -17.01 -18.32 -15.48
C PHE A 63 -16.13 -19.56 -15.68
N ARG A 64 -14.92 -19.42 -16.23
CA ARG A 64 -13.95 -20.53 -16.29
C ARG A 64 -13.56 -21.01 -14.89
N GLN A 65 -13.37 -20.11 -13.93
CA GLN A 65 -13.08 -20.50 -12.54
C GLN A 65 -14.27 -21.22 -11.90
N ILE A 66 -15.49 -20.68 -12.03
CA ILE A 66 -16.73 -21.30 -11.50
C ILE A 66 -16.92 -22.71 -12.08
N HIS A 67 -16.79 -22.85 -13.39
CA HIS A 67 -16.91 -24.14 -14.07
C HIS A 67 -15.80 -25.12 -13.64
N GLY A 68 -14.57 -24.62 -13.45
CA GLY A 68 -13.46 -25.39 -12.91
C GLY A 68 -13.78 -25.93 -11.51
N LEU A 69 -14.25 -25.07 -10.60
CA LEU A 69 -14.64 -25.43 -9.23
C LEU A 69 -15.71 -26.53 -9.24
N LYS A 70 -16.73 -26.40 -10.09
CA LYS A 70 -17.76 -27.44 -10.27
C LYS A 70 -17.21 -28.79 -10.76
N ARG A 71 -16.05 -28.80 -11.41
CA ARG A 71 -15.34 -30.01 -11.85
C ARG A 71 -14.25 -30.48 -10.89
N GLY A 72 -14.21 -29.93 -9.67
CA GLY A 72 -13.24 -30.31 -8.65
C GLY A 72 -11.91 -29.56 -8.71
N LEU A 73 -11.86 -28.37 -9.33
CA LEU A 73 -10.72 -27.46 -9.16
C LEU A 73 -10.59 -27.10 -7.67
N ASP A 74 -9.36 -27.10 -7.16
CA ASP A 74 -9.08 -26.71 -5.78
C ASP A 74 -9.42 -25.23 -5.55
N LYS A 75 -10.14 -24.91 -4.46
CA LYS A 75 -10.55 -23.54 -4.12
C LYS A 75 -9.35 -22.60 -3.96
N ARG A 76 -8.21 -23.09 -3.46
CA ARG A 76 -6.97 -22.30 -3.32
C ARG A 76 -6.41 -21.91 -4.68
N VAL A 77 -6.42 -22.82 -5.64
CA VAL A 77 -5.96 -22.56 -7.02
C VAL A 77 -6.85 -21.52 -7.68
N ALA A 78 -8.18 -21.65 -7.55
CA ALA A 78 -9.12 -20.68 -8.10
C ALA A 78 -8.99 -19.29 -7.44
N ALA A 79 -8.80 -19.24 -6.11
CA ALA A 79 -8.58 -18.00 -5.39
C ALA A 79 -7.27 -17.29 -5.79
N SER A 80 -6.16 -18.05 -5.90
CA SER A 80 -4.89 -17.52 -6.38
C SER A 80 -5.03 -16.94 -7.80
N ALA A 81 -5.69 -17.67 -8.70
CA ALA A 81 -5.92 -17.21 -10.06
C ALA A 81 -6.76 -15.91 -10.09
N LEU A 82 -7.81 -15.81 -9.27
CA LEU A 82 -8.63 -14.61 -9.16
C LEU A 82 -7.82 -13.40 -8.70
N THR A 83 -6.94 -13.59 -7.71
CA THR A 83 -6.08 -12.51 -7.23
C THR A 83 -5.05 -12.09 -8.26
N ASP A 84 -4.42 -13.03 -8.96
CA ASP A 84 -3.48 -12.73 -10.04
C ASP A 84 -4.16 -11.95 -11.17
N TRP A 85 -5.38 -12.36 -11.54
CA TRP A 85 -6.21 -11.65 -12.52
C TRP A 85 -6.48 -10.21 -12.09
N LYS A 86 -7.03 -10.01 -10.88
CA LYS A 86 -7.33 -8.68 -10.35
C LYS A 86 -6.08 -7.80 -10.22
N ARG A 87 -4.95 -8.37 -9.83
CA ARG A 87 -3.66 -7.66 -9.76
C ARG A 87 -3.19 -7.23 -11.14
N ALA A 88 -3.31 -8.10 -12.15
CA ALA A 88 -2.99 -7.77 -13.53
C ALA A 88 -3.88 -6.64 -14.06
N THR A 89 -5.20 -6.72 -13.86
CA THR A 89 -6.15 -5.67 -14.24
C THR A 89 -5.82 -4.32 -13.60
N ALA A 90 -5.55 -4.30 -12.29
CA ALA A 90 -5.16 -3.08 -11.59
C ALA A 90 -3.82 -2.52 -12.08
N THR A 91 -2.86 -3.39 -12.41
CA THR A 91 -1.57 -3.00 -12.98
C THR A 91 -1.74 -2.37 -14.36
N ASP A 92 -2.56 -2.98 -15.22
CA ASP A 92 -2.86 -2.45 -16.55
C ASP A 92 -3.56 -1.09 -16.49
N GLN A 93 -4.51 -0.93 -15.55
CA GLN A 93 -5.17 0.35 -15.28
C GLN A 93 -4.16 1.41 -14.84
N ALA A 94 -3.25 1.07 -13.92
CA ALA A 94 -2.20 1.97 -13.48
C ALA A 94 -1.26 2.38 -14.63
N MET A 95 -0.82 1.41 -15.43
CA MET A 95 0.04 1.65 -16.59
C MET A 95 -0.65 2.50 -17.66
N TYR A 96 -1.94 2.27 -17.91
CA TYR A 96 -2.73 3.08 -18.82
C TYR A 96 -2.83 4.53 -18.31
N ALA A 97 -3.14 4.73 -17.03
CA ALA A 97 -3.20 6.05 -16.41
C ALA A 97 -1.86 6.78 -16.50
N LEU A 98 -0.74 6.09 -16.22
CA LEU A 98 0.61 6.64 -16.38
C LEU A 98 0.93 7.01 -17.84
N ARG A 99 0.48 6.20 -18.81
CA ARG A 99 0.72 6.45 -20.24
C ARG A 99 0.02 7.71 -20.74
N ILE A 100 -1.17 8.01 -20.24
CA ILE A 100 -1.95 9.18 -20.66
C ILE A 100 -1.63 10.44 -19.85
N ALA A 101 -0.98 10.29 -18.69
CA ALA A 101 -0.51 11.43 -17.90
C ALA A 101 0.52 12.25 -18.68
N GLU A 102 0.50 13.58 -18.50
CA GLU A 102 1.51 14.45 -19.09
C GLU A 102 2.92 14.03 -18.61
N PRO A 103 3.94 14.06 -19.48
CA PRO A 103 5.31 13.71 -19.09
C PRO A 103 5.77 14.53 -17.88
N ALA A 104 6.13 13.83 -16.81
CA ALA A 104 6.64 14.42 -15.59
C ALA A 104 7.96 15.17 -15.88
N ARG A 105 7.97 16.48 -15.65
CA ARG A 105 9.21 17.23 -15.47
C ARG A 105 9.57 17.21 -13.99
N PHE A 106 10.80 16.82 -13.71
CA PHE A 106 11.38 16.89 -12.37
C PHE A 106 12.26 18.13 -12.31
N GLU A 107 11.86 19.09 -11.49
CA GLU A 107 12.59 20.36 -11.30
C GLU A 107 13.26 20.34 -9.93
N ARG A 108 14.19 19.39 -9.80
CA ARG A 108 14.79 19.05 -8.51
C ARG A 108 16.30 19.29 -8.48
N THR A 109 16.80 19.83 -7.39
CA THR A 109 18.23 20.03 -7.12
C THR A 109 18.64 19.27 -5.87
N ARG A 110 19.81 18.61 -5.90
CA ARG A 110 20.27 17.82 -4.76
C ARG A 110 20.63 18.73 -3.58
N VAL A 111 20.26 18.30 -2.38
CA VAL A 111 20.53 19.00 -1.13
C VAL A 111 21.36 18.09 -0.22
N GLU A 112 22.36 18.67 0.46
CA GLU A 112 23.13 17.93 1.45
C GLU A 112 22.37 17.87 2.80
N PRO A 113 22.43 16.73 3.51
CA PRO A 113 21.81 16.61 4.82
C PRO A 113 22.40 17.65 5.79
N SER A 114 21.53 18.32 6.54
CA SER A 114 21.95 19.14 7.68
C SER A 114 20.94 19.04 8.82
N GLY A 115 21.46 19.06 10.03
CA GLY A 115 20.69 18.74 11.23
C GLY A 115 20.24 17.28 11.28
N ARG A 116 19.43 16.96 12.28
CA ARG A 116 18.76 15.68 12.44
C ARG A 116 17.48 15.67 11.60
N LEU A 117 17.30 14.63 10.77
CA LEU A 117 16.16 14.54 9.87
C LEU A 117 14.93 13.96 10.59
N TYR A 118 13.82 14.67 10.51
CA TYR A 118 12.51 14.29 11.05
C TYR A 118 11.51 14.09 9.91
N TYR A 119 10.91 12.91 9.86
CA TYR A 119 9.83 12.56 8.95
C TYR A 119 8.52 12.49 9.71
N LEU A 120 7.56 13.33 9.35
CA LEU A 120 6.25 13.41 10.01
C LEU A 120 5.19 12.79 9.11
N ASP A 121 4.54 11.73 9.55
CA ASP A 121 3.35 11.19 8.88
C ASP A 121 2.29 12.29 8.63
N GLN A 122 1.51 12.16 7.56
CA GLN A 122 0.44 13.08 7.20
C GLN A 122 -0.55 13.33 8.34
N ASN A 123 -0.77 12.36 9.24
CA ASN A 123 -1.65 12.55 10.41
C ASN A 123 -1.08 13.55 11.44
N ILE A 124 0.24 13.69 11.54
CA ILE A 124 0.91 14.69 12.39
C ILE A 124 0.80 16.06 11.77
N LEU A 125 1.04 16.16 10.45
CA LEU A 125 0.92 17.42 9.72
C LEU A 125 -0.51 17.97 9.82
N SER A 126 -1.51 17.11 9.63
CA SER A 126 -2.92 17.45 9.77
C SER A 126 -3.29 17.88 11.20
N LEU A 127 -2.66 17.30 12.23
CA LEU A 127 -2.83 17.75 13.61
C LEU A 127 -2.23 19.14 13.82
N ALA A 128 -1.00 19.37 13.35
CA ALA A 128 -0.29 20.62 13.56
C ALA A 128 -0.98 21.83 12.92
N GLN A 129 -1.80 21.64 11.89
CA GLN A 129 -2.64 22.72 11.35
C GLN A 129 -3.79 23.13 12.28
N ARG A 130 -4.24 22.22 13.15
CA ARG A 130 -5.37 22.44 14.07
C ARG A 130 -4.91 22.77 15.48
N ASP A 131 -3.70 22.36 15.85
CA ASP A 131 -3.08 22.62 17.14
C ASP A 131 -2.00 23.71 17.02
N ALA A 132 -2.37 24.93 17.44
CA ALA A 132 -1.47 26.08 17.41
C ALA A 132 -0.23 25.92 18.30
N SER A 133 -0.28 25.08 19.34
CA SER A 133 0.87 24.82 20.20
C SER A 133 1.88 23.94 19.46
N LEU A 134 1.41 22.84 18.87
CA LEU A 134 2.25 21.96 18.05
C LEU A 134 2.82 22.70 16.86
N HIS A 135 2.00 23.47 16.14
CA HIS A 135 2.43 24.31 15.01
C HIS A 135 3.64 25.19 15.36
N ARG A 136 3.53 25.97 16.46
CA ARG A 136 4.60 26.87 16.88
C ARG A 136 5.85 26.12 17.32
N ALA A 137 5.70 24.98 18.00
CA ALA A 137 6.84 24.16 18.41
C ALA A 137 7.62 23.63 17.20
N LEU A 138 6.92 23.15 16.16
CA LEU A 138 7.55 22.67 14.92
C LEU A 138 8.33 23.78 14.20
N LEU A 139 7.71 24.94 14.01
CA LEU A 139 8.38 26.06 13.33
C LEU A 139 9.54 26.64 14.15
N HIS A 140 9.43 26.68 15.48
CA HIS A 140 10.53 27.08 16.36
C HIS A 140 11.69 26.09 16.27
N ALA A 141 11.41 24.79 16.36
CA ALA A 141 12.42 23.74 16.26
C ALA A 141 13.14 23.77 14.91
N LYS A 142 12.42 23.98 13.82
CA LYS A 142 13.00 24.21 12.49
C LYS A 142 13.99 25.38 12.51
N GLY A 143 13.60 26.50 13.13
CA GLY A 143 14.42 27.72 13.22
C GLY A 143 15.73 27.56 13.98
N SER A 144 15.86 26.52 14.83
CA SER A 144 17.12 26.23 15.55
C SER A 144 18.25 25.77 14.63
N GLY A 145 17.94 25.21 13.46
CA GLY A 145 18.91 24.59 12.55
C GLY A 145 19.41 23.20 12.99
N GLU A 146 19.09 22.74 14.20
CA GLU A 146 19.44 21.39 14.68
C GLU A 146 18.51 20.32 14.10
N VAL A 147 17.28 20.70 13.79
CA VAL A 147 16.22 19.83 13.25
C VAL A 147 15.89 20.24 11.83
N ARG A 148 15.77 19.26 10.95
CA ARG A 148 15.18 19.46 9.62
C ARG A 148 14.00 18.53 9.42
N PHE A 149 12.84 19.12 9.23
CA PHE A 149 11.65 18.40 8.78
C PHE A 149 11.74 18.20 7.27
N VAL A 150 11.48 16.98 6.82
CA VAL A 150 11.51 16.62 5.40
C VAL A 150 10.20 15.97 5.02
N HIS A 151 9.83 16.08 3.74
CA HIS A 151 8.66 15.41 3.20
C HIS A 151 9.08 14.37 2.15
N SER A 152 8.11 13.78 1.46
CA SER A 152 8.30 12.89 0.31
C SER A 152 7.06 12.98 -0.59
N PRO A 153 7.11 12.41 -1.81
CA PRO A 153 5.96 12.38 -2.71
C PRO A 153 4.68 11.81 -2.07
N SER A 154 4.79 10.86 -1.13
CA SER A 154 3.66 10.24 -0.42
C SER A 154 2.76 11.27 0.29
N HIS A 155 3.35 12.29 0.92
CA HIS A 155 2.57 13.36 1.53
C HIS A 155 1.72 14.10 0.50
N LEU A 156 2.29 14.34 -0.68
CA LEU A 156 1.58 15.01 -1.77
C LEU A 156 0.53 14.11 -2.42
N GLU A 157 0.74 12.79 -2.45
CA GLU A 157 -0.30 11.82 -2.85
C GLU A 157 -1.51 11.87 -1.93
N GLU A 158 -1.30 11.98 -0.62
CA GLU A 158 -2.39 12.13 0.33
C GLU A 158 -3.06 13.50 0.25
N ILE A 159 -2.28 14.58 0.13
CA ILE A 159 -2.80 15.95 -0.07
C ILE A 159 -3.61 16.06 -1.37
N ALA A 160 -3.18 15.39 -2.44
CA ALA A 160 -3.90 15.38 -3.72
C ALA A 160 -5.31 14.75 -3.64
N LYS A 161 -5.58 13.91 -2.63
CA LYS A 161 -6.89 13.31 -2.39
C LYS A 161 -7.87 14.24 -1.66
N ILE A 162 -7.39 15.38 -1.16
CA ILE A 162 -8.25 16.37 -0.52
C ILE A 162 -9.10 17.04 -1.60
N GLU A 163 -10.42 16.84 -1.51
CA GLU A 163 -11.39 17.32 -2.50
C GLU A 163 -11.48 18.86 -2.51
N ALA A 164 -11.52 19.48 -1.33
CA ALA A 164 -11.59 20.93 -1.19
C ALA A 164 -10.24 21.58 -1.51
N GLU A 165 -10.20 22.36 -2.60
CA GLU A 165 -8.98 23.05 -3.05
C GLU A 165 -8.38 23.98 -2.00
N GLN A 166 -9.23 24.72 -1.27
CA GLN A 166 -8.76 25.61 -0.19
C GLN A 166 -8.08 24.83 0.94
N ASP A 167 -8.62 23.68 1.31
CA ASP A 167 -8.03 22.83 2.35
C ASP A 167 -6.70 22.25 1.85
N ARG A 168 -6.68 21.78 0.59
CA ARG A 168 -5.46 21.27 -0.05
C ARG A 168 -4.34 22.31 -0.08
N GLU A 169 -4.63 23.55 -0.47
CA GLU A 169 -3.64 24.64 -0.46
C GLU A 169 -3.13 24.93 0.96
N THR A 170 -4.01 24.89 1.98
CA THR A 170 -3.59 25.05 3.38
C THR A 170 -2.60 23.96 3.82
N HIS A 171 -2.75 22.73 3.32
CA HIS A 171 -1.79 21.64 3.56
C HIS A 171 -0.46 21.87 2.83
N VAL A 172 -0.50 22.33 1.58
CA VAL A 172 0.71 22.64 0.80
C VAL A 172 1.49 23.77 1.46
N GLU A 173 0.85 24.88 1.82
CA GLU A 173 1.49 26.04 2.46
C GLU A 173 2.14 25.67 3.80
N PHE A 174 1.47 24.84 4.60
CA PHE A 174 2.04 24.38 5.86
C PHE A 174 3.27 23.49 5.64
N LEU A 175 3.20 22.56 4.68
CA LEU A 175 4.32 21.68 4.35
C LEU A 175 5.50 22.46 3.76
N GLU A 176 5.24 23.48 2.96
CA GLU A 176 6.22 24.43 2.41
C GLU A 176 6.95 25.15 3.54
N ALA A 177 6.16 25.78 4.43
CA ALA A 177 6.67 26.51 5.58
C ALA A 177 7.45 25.63 6.56
N LEU A 178 7.18 24.33 6.63
CA LEU A 178 7.87 23.41 7.54
C LEU A 178 9.11 22.75 6.91
N SER A 179 9.03 22.32 5.66
CA SER A 179 10.08 21.49 5.03
C SER A 179 11.06 22.24 4.15
N ASP A 180 10.85 23.55 3.89
CA ASP A 180 11.63 24.31 2.89
C ASP A 180 11.65 23.63 1.51
N GLU A 181 10.56 22.94 1.17
CA GLU A 181 10.42 22.15 -0.05
C GLU A 181 11.50 21.05 -0.21
N VAL A 182 12.16 20.66 0.89
CA VAL A 182 13.13 19.57 0.92
C VAL A 182 12.40 18.24 1.06
N SER A 183 12.55 17.42 0.02
CA SER A 183 11.89 16.14 -0.17
C SER A 183 12.90 14.99 -0.19
N LEU A 184 12.54 13.87 0.42
CA LEU A 184 13.22 12.59 0.22
C LEU A 184 12.72 11.96 -1.06
N GLN A 185 13.64 11.67 -1.98
CA GLN A 185 13.34 11.03 -3.25
C GLN A 185 14.45 10.04 -3.64
N PRO A 186 14.13 8.98 -4.42
CA PRO A 186 15.16 8.13 -4.99
C PRO A 186 16.05 8.90 -5.96
N ASN A 187 17.35 8.64 -5.87
CA ASN A 187 18.36 9.18 -6.79
C ASN A 187 18.56 8.25 -7.98
N ASP A 188 18.26 8.74 -9.19
CA ASP A 188 18.30 7.97 -10.44
C ASP A 188 19.64 7.26 -10.69
N GLY A 189 20.76 7.83 -10.22
CA GLY A 189 22.10 7.28 -10.45
C GLY A 189 22.55 6.20 -9.46
N SER A 190 22.05 6.22 -8.22
CA SER A 190 22.54 5.32 -7.14
C SER A 190 21.44 4.49 -6.50
N ASP A 191 20.18 4.75 -6.85
CA ASP A 191 18.99 4.19 -6.21
C ASP A 191 18.93 4.45 -4.71
N SER A 192 19.78 5.28 -4.09
CA SER A 192 19.63 5.66 -2.68
C SER A 192 18.53 6.71 -2.52
N ILE A 193 17.81 6.70 -1.39
CA ILE A 193 16.91 7.80 -1.00
C ILE A 193 17.76 8.97 -0.50
N VAL A 194 17.67 10.13 -1.15
CA VAL A 194 18.43 11.34 -0.79
C VAL A 194 17.53 12.57 -0.78
N LEU A 195 18.07 13.70 -0.33
CA LEU A 195 17.36 14.97 -0.28
C LEU A 195 17.45 15.72 -1.60
N PHE A 196 16.30 16.20 -2.04
CA PHE A 196 16.16 17.12 -3.15
C PHE A 196 15.30 18.31 -2.72
N HIS A 197 15.64 19.49 -3.22
CA HIS A 197 14.73 20.62 -3.25
C HIS A 197 13.95 20.56 -4.55
N GLU A 198 12.63 20.52 -4.47
CA GLU A 198 11.72 20.59 -5.62
C GLU A 198 10.44 21.32 -5.22
N PRO A 199 9.96 22.31 -5.99
CA PRO A 199 8.75 23.04 -5.62
C PRO A 199 7.55 22.11 -5.40
N LEU A 200 6.86 22.26 -4.26
CA LEU A 200 5.76 21.39 -3.85
C LEU A 200 4.61 21.42 -4.86
N ARG A 201 4.33 22.60 -5.45
CA ARG A 201 3.27 22.76 -6.45
C ARG A 201 3.57 22.06 -7.77
N ILE A 202 4.84 21.95 -8.15
CA ILE A 202 5.26 21.16 -9.31
C ILE A 202 5.07 19.67 -9.03
N THR A 203 5.50 19.21 -7.85
CA THR A 203 5.32 17.82 -7.43
C THR A 203 3.85 17.45 -7.28
N LEU A 204 3.03 18.34 -6.69
CA LEU A 204 1.59 18.12 -6.52
C LEU A 204 0.89 18.03 -7.88
N LYS A 205 1.22 18.91 -8.83
CA LYS A 205 0.68 18.84 -10.20
C LYS A 205 1.00 17.49 -10.83
N ARG A 206 2.24 16.99 -10.67
CA ARG A 206 2.67 15.68 -11.16
C ARG A 206 1.87 14.54 -10.52
N VAL A 207 1.73 14.56 -9.20
CA VAL A 207 0.94 13.58 -8.45
C VAL A 207 -0.53 13.56 -8.88
N MET A 208 -1.14 14.74 -9.03
CA MET A 208 -2.54 14.86 -9.46
C MET A 208 -2.74 14.31 -10.88
N ALA A 209 -1.76 14.49 -11.77
CA ALA A 209 -1.79 13.91 -13.11
C ALA A 209 -1.74 12.38 -13.11
N THR A 210 -1.20 11.75 -12.05
CA THR A 210 -1.07 10.30 -11.92
C THR A 210 -1.99 9.70 -10.85
N ILE A 211 -2.96 10.45 -10.32
CA ILE A 211 -3.76 10.01 -9.17
C ILE A 211 -4.58 8.75 -9.44
N ASP A 212 -5.03 8.55 -10.68
CA ASP A 212 -5.79 7.36 -11.05
C ASP A 212 -4.90 6.11 -11.10
N ALA A 213 -3.60 6.27 -11.38
CA ALA A 213 -2.63 5.19 -11.23
C ALA A 213 -2.47 4.80 -9.76
N SER A 214 -2.32 5.77 -8.86
CA SER A 214 -2.25 5.51 -7.41
C SER A 214 -3.51 4.81 -6.91
N LYS A 215 -4.71 5.25 -7.33
CA LYS A 215 -5.99 4.59 -6.98
C LYS A 215 -6.04 3.14 -7.46
N ALA A 216 -5.58 2.85 -8.67
CA ALA A 216 -5.56 1.48 -9.21
C ALA A 216 -4.64 0.56 -8.38
N ILE A 217 -3.45 1.05 -8.01
CA ILE A 217 -2.54 0.32 -7.12
C ILE A 217 -3.13 0.12 -5.73
N GLU A 218 -3.85 1.10 -5.18
CA GLU A 218 -4.53 0.96 -3.89
C GLU A 218 -5.54 -0.18 -3.84
N GLN A 219 -6.24 -0.45 -4.94
CA GLN A 219 -7.19 -1.55 -5.00
C GLN A 219 -6.50 -2.92 -4.83
N THR A 220 -5.21 -3.03 -5.19
CA THR A 220 -4.48 -4.29 -5.03
C THR A 220 -4.33 -4.74 -3.58
N LYS A 221 -4.36 -3.81 -2.61
CA LYS A 221 -4.31 -4.15 -1.17
C LYS A 221 -5.57 -4.88 -0.70
N LEU A 222 -6.71 -4.66 -1.35
CA LEU A 222 -7.95 -5.36 -1.02
C LEU A 222 -7.91 -6.84 -1.41
N LEU A 223 -6.99 -7.23 -2.30
CA LEU A 223 -6.84 -8.61 -2.75
C LEU A 223 -6.08 -9.49 -1.75
N GLY A 224 -5.32 -8.88 -0.85
CA GLY A 224 -4.45 -9.58 0.10
C GLY A 224 -5.19 -10.50 1.08
N PRO A 225 -6.21 -10.01 1.82
CA PRO A 225 -6.91 -10.81 2.83
C PRO A 225 -7.49 -12.13 2.31
N ASP A 226 -7.98 -12.14 1.07
CA ASP A 226 -8.60 -13.30 0.45
C ASP A 226 -7.58 -14.39 0.15
N VAL A 227 -6.43 -14.05 -0.44
CA VAL A 227 -5.32 -15.02 -0.67
C VAL A 227 -4.79 -15.55 0.65
N GLN A 228 -4.65 -14.67 1.65
CA GLN A 228 -4.13 -15.05 2.96
C GLN A 228 -5.01 -16.13 3.61
N ARG A 229 -6.33 -16.14 3.36
CA ARG A 229 -7.26 -17.20 3.80
C ARG A 229 -6.92 -18.59 3.29
N PHE A 230 -6.39 -18.68 2.09
CA PHE A 230 -6.08 -19.96 1.46
C PHE A 230 -4.62 -20.40 1.69
N GLU A 231 -3.68 -19.45 1.67
CA GLU A 231 -2.24 -19.72 1.80
C GLU A 231 -1.77 -19.85 3.26
N PHE A 232 -2.44 -19.14 4.18
CA PHE A 232 -2.06 -19.04 5.59
C PHE A 232 -3.25 -19.26 6.55
N PRO A 233 -4.04 -20.35 6.38
CA PRO A 233 -5.21 -20.61 7.23
C PRO A 233 -4.86 -20.70 8.72
N GLU A 234 -3.66 -21.18 9.05
CA GLU A 234 -3.20 -21.33 10.43
C GLU A 234 -3.04 -20.00 11.19
N TYR A 235 -2.91 -18.87 10.48
CA TYR A 235 -2.82 -17.52 11.09
C TYR A 235 -4.20 -16.84 11.20
N LEU A 236 -5.25 -17.50 10.72
CA LEU A 236 -6.61 -16.97 10.64
C LEU A 236 -7.58 -17.63 11.62
N GLU A 237 -7.35 -18.89 11.97
CA GLU A 237 -8.12 -19.60 12.99
C GLU A 237 -7.83 -19.07 14.41
N GLU A 238 -8.89 -18.70 15.15
CA GLU A 238 -8.78 -18.21 16.54
C GLU A 238 -8.10 -19.22 17.49
N SER A 239 -8.07 -20.50 17.12
CA SER A 239 -7.54 -21.61 17.92
C SER A 239 -6.03 -21.83 17.80
N GLY A 240 -5.38 -21.40 16.72
CA GLY A 240 -3.97 -21.73 16.43
C GLY A 240 -2.97 -20.65 16.84
N PHE A 241 -3.33 -19.38 16.67
CA PHE A 241 -2.42 -18.26 16.82
C PHE A 241 -3.02 -17.18 17.74
N ASN A 242 -2.47 -17.02 18.94
CA ASN A 242 -3.00 -16.05 19.90
C ASN A 242 -2.63 -14.61 19.48
N ARG A 243 -3.43 -14.04 18.57
CA ARG A 243 -3.29 -12.66 18.07
C ARG A 243 -3.26 -11.63 19.18
N SER A 244 -4.02 -11.85 20.26
CA SER A 244 -4.03 -10.92 21.39
C SER A 244 -2.66 -10.85 22.09
N ARG A 245 -2.00 -12.00 22.23
CA ARG A 245 -0.63 -12.11 22.75
C ARG A 245 0.39 -11.55 21.76
N LEU A 246 0.29 -11.89 20.47
CA LEU A 246 1.21 -11.36 19.46
C LEU A 246 1.16 -9.82 19.44
N ASN A 247 -0.04 -9.23 19.50
CA ASN A 247 -0.22 -7.77 19.52
C ASN A 247 0.36 -7.07 20.76
N GLN A 248 0.85 -7.80 21.76
CA GLN A 248 1.55 -7.26 22.92
C GLN A 248 3.05 -7.57 22.89
N SER A 249 3.51 -8.39 21.95
CA SER A 249 4.90 -8.79 21.79
C SER A 249 5.72 -7.74 21.03
N THR A 250 7.03 -7.78 21.26
CA THR A 250 8.04 -7.08 20.46
C THR A 250 9.06 -8.08 19.92
N GLY A 251 9.80 -7.71 18.88
CA GLY A 251 10.76 -8.60 18.22
C GLY A 251 10.06 -9.77 17.51
N ILE A 252 8.90 -9.52 16.90
CA ILE A 252 8.04 -10.59 16.39
C ILE A 252 8.73 -11.38 15.27
N PHE A 253 9.56 -10.74 14.46
CA PHE A 253 10.28 -11.39 13.37
C PHE A 253 11.46 -12.22 13.88
N ASP A 254 12.15 -11.76 14.92
CA ASP A 254 13.25 -12.52 15.53
C ASP A 254 12.74 -13.77 16.24
N ALA A 255 11.53 -13.72 16.81
CA ALA A 255 10.90 -14.85 17.49
C ALA A 255 10.50 -16.03 16.56
N LEU A 256 10.32 -15.77 15.26
CA LEU A 256 10.01 -16.81 14.27
C LEU A 256 11.23 -17.72 14.02
N THR A 257 11.01 -18.96 13.61
CA THR A 257 12.07 -19.75 12.95
C THR A 257 12.35 -19.20 11.55
N ASP A 258 13.51 -19.52 10.98
CA ASP A 258 13.83 -19.12 9.60
C ASP A 258 12.83 -19.68 8.58
N GLN A 259 12.31 -20.89 8.83
CA GLN A 259 11.30 -21.52 7.97
C GLN A 259 9.96 -20.78 8.04
N GLU A 260 9.49 -20.43 9.24
CA GLU A 260 8.24 -19.66 9.40
C GLU A 260 8.38 -18.27 8.78
N PHE A 261 9.50 -17.59 9.02
CA PHE A 261 9.77 -16.28 8.45
C PHE A 261 9.81 -16.35 6.91
N ALA A 262 10.55 -17.29 6.33
CA ALA A 262 10.63 -17.48 4.88
C ALA A 262 9.24 -17.74 4.28
N LYS A 263 8.39 -18.54 4.95
CA LYS A 263 7.01 -18.80 4.51
C LYS A 263 6.18 -17.52 4.48
N LEU A 264 6.24 -16.68 5.51
CA LEU A 264 5.47 -15.44 5.61
C LEU A 264 5.87 -14.40 4.56
N VAL A 265 7.15 -14.34 4.20
CA VAL A 265 7.63 -13.37 3.19
C VAL A 265 7.60 -13.92 1.76
N ALA A 266 7.30 -15.21 1.55
CA ALA A 266 7.38 -15.86 0.24
C ALA A 266 6.47 -15.24 -0.85
N LEU A 267 5.39 -14.55 -0.46
CA LEU A 267 4.52 -13.82 -1.40
C LEU A 267 5.14 -12.51 -1.92
N SER A 268 6.18 -12.00 -1.25
CA SER A 268 6.74 -10.66 -1.48
C SER A 268 8.26 -10.66 -1.70
N ALA A 269 8.93 -11.74 -1.29
CA ALA A 269 10.38 -11.94 -1.37
C ALA A 269 10.68 -13.36 -1.90
N PRO A 270 11.89 -13.60 -2.45
CA PRO A 270 12.29 -14.94 -2.90
C PRO A 270 12.16 -16.00 -1.80
N ALA A 271 11.71 -17.21 -2.15
CA ALA A 271 11.40 -18.27 -1.18
C ALA A 271 12.61 -18.73 -0.32
N SER A 272 13.84 -18.42 -0.73
CA SER A 272 15.08 -18.77 -0.02
C SER A 272 15.69 -17.62 0.78
N THR A 273 14.91 -16.57 1.07
CA THR A 273 15.43 -15.36 1.71
C THR A 273 15.63 -15.59 3.22
N SER A 274 16.87 -15.46 3.68
CA SER A 274 17.19 -15.51 5.11
C SER A 274 16.82 -14.20 5.82
N LYS A 275 16.66 -14.23 7.15
CA LYS A 275 16.44 -13.01 7.94
C LYS A 275 17.53 -11.96 7.73
N ASP A 276 18.77 -12.39 7.55
CA ASP A 276 19.91 -11.49 7.35
C ASP A 276 19.83 -10.70 6.03
N TYR A 277 19.10 -11.20 5.02
CA TYR A 277 18.86 -10.44 3.79
C TYR A 277 18.17 -9.10 4.06
N PHE A 278 17.30 -9.05 5.07
CA PHE A 278 16.50 -7.89 5.44
C PHE A 278 17.29 -6.82 6.22
N LYS A 279 18.56 -7.08 6.55
CA LYS A 279 19.40 -6.22 7.39
C LYS A 279 20.43 -5.46 6.56
N GLY A 280 20.74 -4.23 6.97
CA GLY A 280 21.87 -3.47 6.44
C GLY A 280 21.82 -3.10 4.94
N ARG A 281 20.62 -3.08 4.34
CA ARG A 281 20.38 -2.63 2.95
C ARG A 281 20.08 -1.14 2.90
N TRP A 282 20.50 -0.45 1.84
CA TRP A 282 20.43 1.02 1.74
C TRP A 282 19.89 1.55 0.42
N MET A 283 19.75 0.71 -0.61
CA MET A 283 19.14 1.12 -1.87
C MET A 283 17.61 1.18 -1.69
N HIS A 284 16.97 2.17 -2.31
CA HIS A 284 15.54 2.41 -2.29
C HIS A 284 14.77 1.17 -2.75
N SER A 285 15.16 0.54 -3.85
CA SER A 285 14.49 -0.68 -4.33
C SER A 285 14.54 -1.83 -3.31
N GLU A 286 15.67 -1.99 -2.62
CA GLU A 286 15.86 -2.99 -1.56
C GLU A 286 15.02 -2.66 -0.32
N VAL A 287 15.11 -1.42 0.17
CA VAL A 287 14.31 -0.92 1.30
C VAL A 287 12.83 -1.10 1.01
N ARG A 288 12.38 -0.71 -0.18
CA ARG A 288 11.00 -0.91 -0.63
C ARG A 288 10.61 -2.38 -0.55
N SER A 289 11.38 -3.27 -1.19
CA SER A 289 11.09 -4.72 -1.16
C SER A 289 11.02 -5.27 0.26
N ILE A 290 11.95 -4.86 1.13
CA ILE A 290 12.02 -5.28 2.54
C ILE A 290 10.80 -4.78 3.31
N VAL A 291 10.51 -3.47 3.30
CA VAL A 291 9.41 -2.88 4.07
C VAL A 291 8.07 -3.46 3.61
N TYR A 292 7.84 -3.59 2.29
CA TYR A 292 6.63 -4.23 1.77
C TYR A 292 6.49 -5.68 2.25
N SER A 293 7.57 -6.45 2.20
CA SER A 293 7.57 -7.86 2.61
C SER A 293 7.30 -8.04 4.10
N LEU A 294 7.95 -7.23 4.96
CA LEU A 294 7.75 -7.26 6.41
C LEU A 294 6.35 -6.78 6.79
N HIS A 295 5.86 -5.72 6.14
CA HIS A 295 4.51 -5.23 6.36
C HIS A 295 3.47 -6.29 5.97
N ASN A 296 3.60 -6.92 4.80
CA ASN A 296 2.70 -7.99 4.36
C ASN A 296 2.75 -9.20 5.32
N ALA A 297 3.93 -9.58 5.81
CA ALA A 297 4.07 -10.66 6.80
C ALA A 297 3.32 -10.34 8.11
N MET A 298 3.37 -9.08 8.57
CA MET A 298 2.56 -8.62 9.70
C MET A 298 1.06 -8.68 9.43
N ASP A 299 0.62 -8.34 8.21
CA ASP A 299 -0.79 -8.45 7.81
C ASP A 299 -1.25 -9.91 7.89
N VAL A 300 -0.46 -10.85 7.37
CA VAL A 300 -0.72 -12.30 7.44
C VAL A 300 -0.83 -12.77 8.89
N MET A 301 0.09 -12.36 9.76
CA MET A 301 0.07 -12.70 11.19
C MET A 301 -1.07 -12.00 11.96
N GLY A 302 -1.75 -11.03 11.36
CA GLY A 302 -2.73 -10.18 12.03
C GLY A 302 -2.13 -9.24 13.08
N TYR A 303 -0.83 -8.94 12.99
CA TYR A 303 -0.12 -8.08 13.93
C TYR A 303 -0.44 -6.62 13.69
N LYS A 304 -1.11 -5.98 14.67
CA LYS A 304 -1.53 -4.57 14.62
C LYS A 304 -2.22 -4.22 13.30
N CYS A 305 -2.93 -5.20 12.73
CA CYS A 305 -3.53 -5.09 11.41
C CYS A 305 -4.84 -4.30 11.48
N ASP A 306 -5.06 -3.43 10.51
CA ASP A 306 -6.30 -2.69 10.38
C ASP A 306 -7.40 -3.54 9.78
N LYS A 307 -8.61 -3.39 10.33
CA LYS A 307 -9.74 -4.29 10.02
C LYS A 307 -10.75 -3.72 9.03
N SER A 308 -10.64 -2.45 8.64
CA SER A 308 -11.58 -1.82 7.72
C SER A 308 -10.97 -1.64 6.33
N GLU A 309 -11.78 -1.87 5.30
CA GLU A 309 -11.39 -1.72 3.89
C GLU A 309 -10.74 -0.36 3.60
N ARG A 310 -11.33 0.72 4.13
CA ARG A 310 -10.79 2.08 4.00
C ARG A 310 -9.35 2.17 4.50
N LYS A 311 -9.06 1.55 5.65
CA LYS A 311 -7.73 1.56 6.25
C LYS A 311 -6.75 0.64 5.53
N LEU A 312 -7.22 -0.50 5.01
CA LEU A 312 -6.42 -1.39 4.17
C LEU A 312 -5.97 -0.70 2.88
N ARG A 313 -6.83 0.13 2.28
CA ARG A 313 -6.45 0.94 1.11
C ARG A 313 -5.43 2.01 1.46
N SER A 314 -5.62 2.71 2.59
CA SER A 314 -4.69 3.75 3.01
C SER A 314 -3.33 3.20 3.46
N SER A 315 -3.24 1.92 3.83
CA SER A 315 -1.99 1.32 4.32
C SER A 315 -0.86 1.27 3.29
N ILE A 316 -1.11 1.56 2.00
CA ILE A 316 -0.02 1.81 1.04
C ILE A 316 0.75 3.07 1.43
N HIS A 317 0.07 4.13 1.83
CA HIS A 317 0.71 5.38 2.24
C HIS A 317 1.51 5.19 3.53
N ASP A 318 1.01 4.35 4.45
CA ASP A 318 1.76 3.92 5.63
C ASP A 318 3.08 3.25 5.23
N VAL A 319 3.05 2.30 4.29
CA VAL A 319 4.26 1.62 3.79
C VAL A 319 5.22 2.59 3.12
N GLU A 320 4.72 3.48 2.27
CA GLU A 320 5.54 4.50 1.60
C GLU A 320 6.18 5.46 2.61
N HIS A 321 5.43 5.90 3.63
CA HIS A 321 5.99 6.69 4.74
C HIS A 321 7.13 5.96 5.44
N LEU A 322 6.98 4.66 5.75
CA LEU A 322 8.06 3.88 6.35
C LEU A 322 9.30 3.78 5.44
N ILE A 323 9.11 3.64 4.13
CA ILE A 323 10.21 3.58 3.16
C ILE A 323 11.02 4.88 3.19
N TYR A 324 10.37 6.04 3.09
CA TYR A 324 11.08 7.33 3.11
C TYR A 324 11.65 7.64 4.51
N ALA A 325 10.89 7.35 5.56
CA ALA A 325 11.35 7.53 6.94
C ALA A 325 12.57 6.67 7.29
N SER A 326 12.83 5.58 6.54
CA SER A 326 14.02 4.74 6.72
C SER A 326 15.35 5.49 6.55
N SER A 327 15.33 6.64 5.88
CA SER A 327 16.48 7.53 5.68
C SER A 327 16.55 8.69 6.70
N CYS A 328 15.64 8.72 7.68
CA CYS A 328 15.59 9.74 8.72
C CYS A 328 16.14 9.24 10.06
N SER A 329 16.34 10.17 10.99
CA SER A 329 16.70 9.83 12.37
C SER A 329 15.47 9.68 13.27
N VAL A 330 14.35 10.28 12.85
CA VAL A 330 13.08 10.27 13.59
C VAL A 330 11.92 10.08 12.61
N PHE A 331 11.02 9.17 12.96
CA PHE A 331 9.71 9.00 12.33
C PHE A 331 8.62 9.33 13.36
N VAL A 332 7.62 10.11 12.99
CA VAL A 332 6.54 10.50 13.90
C VAL A 332 5.18 10.16 13.31
N THR A 333 4.35 9.46 14.09
CA THR A 333 2.96 9.15 13.72
C THR A 333 2.07 9.05 14.95
N ARG A 334 0.80 9.46 14.82
CA ARG A 334 -0.23 9.24 15.85
C ARG A 334 -0.97 7.94 15.69
N ASP A 335 -0.79 7.23 14.58
CA ASP A 335 -1.37 5.91 14.43
C ASP A 335 -0.62 4.93 15.33
N GLY A 336 -1.30 4.46 16.37
CA GLY A 336 -0.73 3.53 17.34
C GLY A 336 -0.32 2.21 16.70
N ASN A 337 -1.07 1.68 15.74
CA ASN A 337 -0.74 0.44 15.05
C ASN A 337 0.49 0.64 14.16
N LEU A 338 0.49 1.67 13.32
CA LEU A 338 1.63 2.01 12.47
C LEU A 338 2.90 2.24 13.30
N ARG A 339 2.78 2.94 14.43
CA ARG A 339 3.91 3.18 15.34
C ARG A 339 4.57 1.89 15.84
N HIS A 340 3.77 0.89 16.23
CA HIS A 340 4.32 -0.41 16.64
C HIS A 340 4.94 -1.15 15.46
N ARG A 341 4.30 -1.11 14.28
CA ARG A 341 4.82 -1.78 13.08
C ARG A 341 6.13 -1.14 12.61
N ALA A 342 6.22 0.19 12.63
CA ALA A 342 7.41 0.95 12.29
C ALA A 342 8.61 0.57 13.16
N ARG A 343 8.42 0.49 14.49
CA ARG A 343 9.47 0.07 15.43
C ARG A 343 9.97 -1.33 15.12
N GLU A 344 9.07 -2.31 15.00
CA GLU A 344 9.43 -3.68 14.65
C GLU A 344 10.18 -3.79 13.32
N ILE A 345 9.74 -3.06 12.29
CA ILE A 345 10.37 -3.07 10.97
C ILE A 345 11.76 -2.43 11.03
N PHE A 346 11.90 -1.23 11.61
CA PHE A 346 13.18 -0.53 11.66
C PHE A 346 14.19 -1.25 12.54
N ASP A 347 13.77 -1.76 13.70
CA ASP A 347 14.63 -2.54 14.59
C ASP A 347 15.11 -3.83 13.89
N PHE A 348 14.21 -4.55 13.23
CA PHE A 348 14.56 -5.77 12.50
C PHE A 348 15.51 -5.52 11.32
N MET A 349 15.35 -4.40 10.62
CA MET A 349 16.25 -3.96 9.55
C MET A 349 17.63 -3.48 10.07
N GLY A 350 17.78 -3.30 11.39
CA GLY A 350 18.97 -2.75 12.02
C GLY A 350 19.13 -1.24 11.80
N ARG A 351 18.02 -0.50 11.69
CA ARG A 351 18.00 0.95 11.46
C ARG A 351 17.76 1.69 12.78
N SER A 352 18.67 2.59 13.14
CA SER A 352 18.57 3.41 14.35
C SER A 352 17.62 4.61 14.15
N ILE A 353 16.31 4.35 14.08
CA ILE A 353 15.27 5.36 13.85
C ILE A 353 14.41 5.48 15.10
N SER A 354 14.32 6.67 15.68
CA SER A 354 13.40 6.92 16.80
C SER A 354 11.97 7.07 16.28
N VAL A 355 11.06 6.20 16.73
CA VAL A 355 9.64 6.28 16.35
C VAL A 355 8.83 6.90 17.49
N LEU A 356 8.26 8.09 17.24
CA LEU A 356 7.61 8.94 18.24
C LEU A 356 6.12 9.15 17.92
N ASP A 357 5.33 9.47 18.95
CA ASP A 357 4.03 10.13 18.81
C ASP A 357 4.15 11.67 18.94
N ASP A 358 3.03 12.39 18.88
CA ASP A 358 2.99 13.85 18.95
C ASP A 358 3.50 14.43 20.29
N LYS A 359 3.29 13.72 21.40
CA LYS A 359 3.75 14.16 22.73
C LYS A 359 5.23 13.91 22.89
N GLU A 360 5.69 12.74 22.47
CA GLU A 360 7.11 12.37 22.43
C GLU A 360 7.89 13.32 21.51
N LEU A 361 7.31 13.70 20.36
CA LEU A 361 7.88 14.71 19.46
C LEU A 361 8.03 16.07 20.14
N LEU A 362 6.97 16.57 20.80
CA LEU A 362 7.03 17.86 21.52
C LEU A 362 8.14 17.86 22.56
N ALA A 363 8.29 16.79 23.32
CA ALA A 363 9.36 16.65 24.30
C ALA A 363 10.76 16.57 23.67
N SER A 364 10.89 16.13 22.41
CA SER A 364 12.19 16.01 21.74
C SER A 364 12.65 17.28 21.02
N ILE A 365 11.75 18.25 20.79
CA ILE A 365 12.03 19.47 20.01
C ILE A 365 11.88 20.78 20.81
N GLN A 366 11.45 20.67 22.06
CA GLN A 366 11.49 21.75 23.06
C GLN A 366 12.83 21.72 23.77
#